data_AF-A0A7X7APE7-F1
#
_entry.id   AF-A0A7X7APE7-F1
#
_cell.length_a   1.000
_cell.length_b   1.000
_cell.length_c   1.000
_cell.angle_alpha   90.00
_cell.angle_beta   90.00
_cell.angle_gamma   90.00
#
_symmetry.space_group_name_H-M   'P 1'
#
loop_
_entity.id
_entity.type
_entity.pdbx_description
1 polymer ?
#
loop_
_entity_poly.entity_id
_entity_poly.type
_entity_poly.pdbx_seq_one_letter_code
_entity_poly.pdbx_strand_id
1 'polypeptide(L)'
;NGFQALVRLGLLPYGEIRTMGAGSPLLTENRIGRPVSRFVRIKIVSTLSPWFSNVQVGQVYAVPVACREGRFVATAREMEELLTRGQIATQYIDWDNRPSGNYPYNPSGSHEGVESLTSPDGRILGRMGHEERITAGTALNFNLPELRRQGIARAGISYFL
;
A
#
# COMPACT_ATOMS: atom_id res chain seq x y z
N ASN A 1 -3.24 11.24 -2.98
CA ASN A 1 -4.65 11.25 -3.46
C ASN A 1 -4.92 10.31 -4.64
N GLY A 2 -3.92 9.85 -5.42
CA GLY A 2 -4.16 8.93 -6.54
C GLY A 2 -4.80 7.59 -6.15
N PHE A 3 -4.32 6.94 -5.08
CA PHE A 3 -4.88 5.65 -4.65
C PHE A 3 -6.37 5.72 -4.30
N GLN A 4 -6.79 6.77 -3.58
CA GLN A 4 -8.20 7.01 -3.27
C GLN A 4 -9.06 7.15 -4.52
N ALA A 5 -8.57 7.87 -5.53
CA ALA A 5 -9.28 8.03 -6.80
C ALA A 5 -9.43 6.68 -7.53
N LEU A 6 -8.35 5.88 -7.60
CA LEU A 6 -8.38 4.55 -8.20
C LEU A 6 -9.40 3.63 -7.53
N VAL A 7 -9.49 3.67 -6.19
CA VAL A 7 -10.48 2.88 -5.45
C VAL A 7 -11.90 3.38 -5.71
N ARG A 8 -12.13 4.70 -5.63
CA ARG A 8 -13.47 5.28 -5.85
C ARG A 8 -14.00 5.10 -7.26
N LEU A 9 -13.12 4.93 -8.25
CA LEU A 9 -13.48 4.65 -9.64
C LEU A 9 -13.75 3.15 -9.89
N GLY A 10 -13.40 2.25 -8.96
CA GLY A 10 -13.49 0.81 -9.15
C GLY A 10 -12.27 0.17 -9.83
N LEU A 11 -11.34 0.98 -10.36
CA LEU A 11 -10.09 0.49 -10.94
C LEU A 11 -9.27 -0.31 -9.93
N LEU A 12 -9.39 0.01 -8.64
CA LEU A 12 -8.96 -0.86 -7.55
C LEU A 12 -10.13 -1.20 -6.62
N PRO A 13 -10.28 -2.46 -6.20
CA PRO A 13 -9.49 -3.62 -6.61
C PRO A 13 -9.99 -4.29 -7.91
N TYR A 14 -11.00 -3.75 -8.59
CA TYR A 14 -11.71 -4.52 -9.61
C TYR A 14 -11.11 -4.46 -11.01
N GLY A 15 -10.22 -3.52 -11.30
CA GLY A 15 -9.55 -3.38 -12.60
C GLY A 15 -10.40 -2.72 -13.70
N GLU A 16 -11.62 -2.29 -13.38
CA GLU A 16 -12.52 -1.62 -14.34
C GLU A 16 -13.28 -0.48 -13.67
N ILE A 17 -13.68 0.51 -14.46
CA ILE A 17 -14.51 1.60 -13.97
C ILE A 17 -15.90 1.05 -13.66
N ARG A 18 -16.37 1.23 -12.42
CA ARG A 18 -17.71 0.78 -12.02
C ARG A 18 -18.29 1.62 -10.88
N THR A 19 -19.60 1.55 -10.73
CA THR A 19 -20.30 2.17 -9.60
C THR A 19 -19.95 1.42 -8.31
N MET A 20 -19.52 2.16 -7.29
CA MET A 20 -19.16 1.61 -5.98
C MET A 20 -20.40 1.54 -5.08
N GLY A 21 -20.57 0.42 -4.38
CA GLY A 21 -21.68 0.18 -3.45
C GLY A 21 -21.25 0.20 -1.98
N ALA A 22 -22.22 0.03 -1.07
CA ALA A 22 -21.98 0.05 0.38
C ALA A 22 -21.03 -1.06 0.88
N GLY A 23 -20.92 -2.18 0.14
CA GLY A 23 -20.00 -3.28 0.44
C GLY A 23 -18.63 -3.18 -0.23
N SER A 24 -18.45 -2.20 -1.12
CA SER A 24 -17.21 -2.07 -1.89
C SER A 24 -16.07 -1.51 -1.01
N PRO A 25 -14.81 -1.92 -1.26
CA PRO A 25 -13.67 -1.37 -0.54
C PRO A 25 -13.53 0.14 -0.71
N LEU A 26 -13.03 0.81 0.33
CA LEU A 26 -12.76 2.24 0.28
C LEU A 26 -11.55 2.64 1.14
N LEU A 27 -10.99 3.81 0.82
CA LEU A 27 -10.08 4.54 1.68
C LEU A 27 -10.85 5.63 2.40
N THR A 28 -10.81 5.61 3.73
CA THR A 28 -11.53 6.53 4.62
C THR A 28 -10.60 7.14 5.66
N GLU A 29 -11.15 7.97 6.54
CA GLU A 29 -10.43 8.66 7.61
C GLU A 29 -9.66 7.67 8.48
N ASN A 30 -8.45 8.08 8.89
CA ASN A 30 -7.60 7.28 9.75
C ASN A 30 -8.33 6.95 11.07
N ARG A 31 -8.16 5.73 11.59
CA ARG A 31 -8.79 5.29 12.85
C ARG A 31 -8.45 6.19 14.04
N ILE A 32 -7.29 6.83 14.00
CA ILE A 32 -6.84 7.79 15.03
C ILE A 32 -7.52 9.17 14.95
N GLY A 33 -8.41 9.40 13.98
CA GLY A 33 -9.16 10.66 13.82
C GLY A 33 -8.32 11.87 13.40
N ARG A 34 -7.05 11.66 13.02
CA ARG A 34 -6.11 12.75 12.65
C ARG A 34 -5.22 12.37 11.47
N PRO A 35 -4.62 13.35 10.77
CA PRO A 35 -3.63 13.09 9.75
C PRO A 35 -2.43 12.31 10.29
N VAL A 36 -1.89 11.43 9.46
CA VAL A 36 -0.65 10.70 9.70
C VAL A 36 0.44 11.33 8.83
N SER A 37 1.59 11.62 9.41
CA SER A 37 2.82 12.02 8.71
C SER A 37 4.02 11.41 9.41
N ARG A 38 4.51 10.27 8.91
CA ARG A 38 5.62 9.52 9.53
C ARG A 38 6.22 8.49 8.57
N PHE A 39 7.35 7.93 8.95
CA PHE A 39 7.84 6.68 8.37
C PHE A 39 7.13 5.47 8.97
N VAL A 40 6.89 4.47 8.14
CA VAL A 40 6.26 3.19 8.48
C VAL A 40 7.05 2.05 7.87
N ARG A 41 7.00 0.87 8.49
CA ARG A 41 7.58 -0.35 7.94
C ARG A 41 6.51 -1.09 7.15
N ILE A 42 6.85 -1.48 5.93
CA ILE A 42 6.01 -2.29 5.06
C ILE A 42 6.78 -3.51 4.59
N LYS A 43 6.04 -4.59 4.33
CA LYS A 43 6.56 -5.80 3.70
C LYS A 43 5.91 -5.99 2.34
N ILE A 44 6.71 -6.38 1.35
CA ILE A 44 6.20 -6.87 0.06
C ILE A 44 5.56 -8.24 0.29
N VAL A 45 4.29 -8.38 -0.03
CA VAL A 45 3.54 -9.64 0.16
C VAL A 45 3.02 -10.22 -1.15
N SER A 46 3.02 -9.43 -2.23
CA SER A 46 2.78 -9.89 -3.58
C SER A 46 3.61 -9.10 -4.58
N THR A 47 4.12 -9.79 -5.60
CA THR A 47 4.80 -9.22 -6.77
C THR A 47 4.00 -9.47 -8.05
N LEU A 48 2.67 -9.65 -7.94
CA LEU A 48 1.76 -9.79 -9.08
C LEU A 48 1.89 -8.64 -10.09
N SER A 49 2.21 -7.45 -9.59
CA SER A 49 2.28 -6.24 -10.39
C SER A 49 3.64 -6.07 -11.07
N PRO A 50 3.69 -5.67 -12.35
CA PRO A 50 4.96 -5.34 -13.01
C PRO A 50 5.68 -4.16 -12.35
N TRP A 51 4.96 -3.30 -11.63
CA TRP A 51 5.53 -2.24 -10.80
C TRP A 51 6.42 -2.76 -9.66
N PHE A 52 6.28 -4.04 -9.28
CA PHE A 52 7.09 -4.69 -8.26
C PHE A 52 8.03 -5.77 -8.81
N SER A 53 8.37 -5.74 -10.11
CA SER A 53 9.32 -6.69 -10.72
C SER A 53 10.76 -6.58 -10.20
N ASN A 54 11.12 -5.44 -9.60
CA ASN A 54 12.46 -5.18 -9.03
C ASN A 54 12.58 -5.57 -7.55
N VAL A 55 11.51 -6.09 -6.92
CA VAL A 55 11.48 -6.46 -5.51
C VAL A 55 11.04 -7.91 -5.35
N GLN A 56 11.24 -8.46 -4.15
CA GLN A 56 10.90 -9.84 -3.82
C GLN A 56 9.92 -9.88 -2.65
N VAL A 57 9.00 -10.85 -2.67
CA VAL A 57 8.12 -11.15 -1.53
C VAL A 57 8.96 -11.39 -0.27
N GLY A 58 8.52 -10.81 0.85
CA GLY A 58 9.22 -10.86 2.13
C GLY A 58 10.17 -9.69 2.39
N GLN A 59 10.56 -8.93 1.35
CA GLN A 59 11.41 -7.76 1.56
C GLN A 59 10.69 -6.68 2.37
N VAL A 60 11.45 -6.07 3.28
CA VAL A 60 10.97 -4.99 4.15
C VAL A 60 11.56 -3.65 3.72
N TYR A 61 10.72 -2.62 3.77
CA TYR A 61 11.05 -1.23 3.45
C TYR A 61 10.49 -0.29 4.50
N ALA A 62 11.23 0.78 4.79
CA ALA A 62 10.70 1.94 5.49
C ALA A 62 10.29 2.99 4.45
N VAL A 63 9.03 3.43 4.49
CA VAL A 63 8.49 4.39 3.53
C VAL A 63 7.82 5.56 4.25
N PRO A 64 7.90 6.79 3.72
CA PRO A 64 7.15 7.91 4.27
C PRO A 64 5.67 7.78 3.88
N VAL A 65 4.78 8.06 4.82
CA VAL A 65 3.33 8.15 4.61
C VAL A 65 2.85 9.50 5.12
N ALA A 66 2.01 10.18 4.33
CA ALA A 66 1.42 11.46 4.67
C ALA A 66 -0.04 11.52 4.17
N CYS A 67 -1.02 11.23 5.04
CA CYS A 67 -2.42 11.12 4.65
C CYS A 67 -3.42 11.44 5.78
N ARG A 68 -4.56 12.03 5.41
CA ARG A 68 -5.74 12.20 6.30
C ARG A 68 -6.71 11.01 6.20
N GLU A 69 -6.82 10.44 5.01
CA GLU A 69 -7.73 9.35 4.66
C GLU A 69 -6.94 8.16 4.08
N GLY A 70 -6.13 7.52 4.91
CA GLY A 70 -5.28 6.39 4.51
C GLY A 70 -5.78 5.04 4.98
N ARG A 71 -6.98 4.96 5.57
CA ARG A 71 -7.50 3.74 6.17
C ARG A 71 -8.23 2.92 5.10
N PHE A 72 -7.64 1.82 4.68
CA PHE A 72 -8.31 0.87 3.80
C PHE A 72 -9.30 0.02 4.61
N VAL A 73 -10.55 -0.02 4.16
CA VAL A 73 -11.60 -0.85 4.75
C VAL A 73 -12.31 -1.63 3.65
N ALA A 74 -12.62 -2.89 3.96
CA ALA A 74 -13.35 -3.81 3.11
C ALA A 74 -14.11 -4.81 3.97
N THR A 75 -15.12 -5.44 3.39
CA THR A 75 -15.86 -6.55 4.04
C THR A 75 -14.96 -7.78 4.17
N ALA A 76 -15.32 -8.73 5.05
CA ALA A 76 -14.57 -9.97 5.21
C ALA A 76 -14.44 -10.75 3.89
N ARG A 77 -15.51 -10.82 3.11
CA ARG A 77 -15.52 -11.45 1.79
C ARG A 77 -14.57 -10.76 0.82
N GLU A 78 -14.65 -9.44 0.69
CA GLU A 78 -13.74 -8.67 -0.18
C GLU A 78 -12.28 -8.87 0.25
N MET A 79 -11.99 -8.86 1.55
CA MET A 79 -10.65 -9.12 2.07
C MET A 79 -10.14 -10.52 1.71
N GLU A 80 -10.98 -11.54 1.84
CA GLU A 80 -10.63 -12.92 1.46
C GLU A 80 -10.36 -13.06 -0.04
N GLU A 81 -11.19 -12.44 -0.88
CA GLU A 81 -10.99 -12.41 -2.33
C GLU A 81 -9.66 -11.71 -2.69
N LEU A 82 -9.35 -10.58 -2.07
CA LEU A 82 -8.10 -9.84 -2.27
C LEU A 82 -6.86 -10.63 -1.87
N LEU A 83 -6.92 -11.34 -0.73
CA LEU A 83 -5.84 -12.20 -0.25
C LEU A 83 -5.63 -13.39 -1.20
N THR A 84 -6.72 -14.07 -1.58
CA THR A 84 -6.67 -15.25 -2.46
C THR A 84 -6.13 -14.92 -3.84
N ARG A 85 -6.47 -13.74 -4.37
CA ARG A 85 -5.99 -13.26 -5.67
C ARG A 85 -4.60 -12.62 -5.61
N GLY A 86 -3.99 -12.50 -4.43
CA GLY A 86 -2.68 -11.87 -4.27
C GLY A 86 -2.67 -10.38 -4.63
N GLN A 87 -3.82 -9.69 -4.50
CA GLN A 87 -3.98 -8.28 -4.89
C GLN A 87 -3.51 -7.30 -3.81
N ILE A 88 -3.27 -7.78 -2.58
CA ILE A 88 -2.59 -7.00 -1.55
C ILE A 88 -1.10 -7.08 -1.86
N ALA A 89 -0.49 -5.96 -2.25
CA ALA A 89 0.90 -5.96 -2.68
C ALA A 89 1.88 -5.64 -1.54
N THR A 90 1.47 -4.76 -0.62
CA THR A 90 2.25 -4.44 0.58
C THR A 90 1.36 -4.34 1.81
N GLN A 91 1.92 -4.74 2.95
CA GLN A 91 1.26 -4.63 4.25
C GLN A 91 2.15 -3.87 5.23
N TYR A 92 1.54 -3.05 6.09
CA TYR A 92 2.14 -2.54 7.32
C TYR A 92 2.53 -3.72 8.22
N ILE A 93 3.72 -3.67 8.80
CA ILE A 93 4.25 -4.72 9.66
C ILE A 93 4.68 -4.22 11.03
N ASP A 94 4.59 -5.11 12.01
CA ASP A 94 5.16 -4.91 13.34
C ASP A 94 6.69 -5.08 13.35
N TRP A 95 7.30 -5.01 14.54
CA TRP A 95 8.75 -5.18 14.72
C TRP A 95 9.23 -6.60 14.37
N ASP A 96 8.37 -7.60 14.48
CA ASP A 96 8.66 -9.01 14.12
C ASP A 96 8.40 -9.31 12.63
N ASN A 97 8.17 -8.27 11.81
CA ASN A 97 7.86 -8.35 10.39
C ASN A 97 6.55 -9.10 10.07
N ARG A 98 5.63 -9.19 11.03
CA ARG A 98 4.28 -9.75 10.82
C ARG A 98 3.32 -8.64 10.39
N PRO A 99 2.40 -8.91 9.45
CA PRO A 99 1.34 -7.95 9.11
C PRO A 99 0.59 -7.51 10.36
N SER A 100 0.31 -6.21 10.47
CA SER A 100 -0.32 -5.65 11.66
C SER A 100 -1.45 -4.69 11.31
N GLY A 101 -2.63 -4.95 11.88
CA GLY A 101 -3.78 -4.03 11.88
C GLY A 101 -3.70 -2.95 12.95
N ASN A 102 -2.67 -2.99 13.80
CA ASN A 102 -2.64 -2.24 15.06
C ASN A 102 -1.73 -1.01 15.00
N TYR A 103 -2.12 0.03 15.73
CA TYR A 103 -1.24 1.14 16.06
C TYR A 103 -0.13 0.66 17.02
N PRO A 104 1.13 1.12 16.91
CA PRO A 104 1.63 2.20 16.06
C PRO A 104 2.08 1.79 14.65
N TYR A 105 2.03 0.49 14.31
CA TYR A 105 2.60 -0.08 13.09
C TYR A 105 1.81 0.29 11.84
N ASN A 106 0.50 0.20 11.96
CA ASN A 106 -0.47 0.61 10.96
C ASN A 106 -1.13 1.90 11.44
N PRO A 107 -0.60 3.07 11.04
CA PRO A 107 -1.01 4.34 11.63
C PRO A 107 -2.39 4.81 11.14
N SER A 108 -2.86 4.31 9.99
CA SER A 108 -4.20 4.61 9.49
C SER A 108 -5.27 3.67 10.03
N GLY A 109 -4.89 2.48 10.53
CA GLY A 109 -5.81 1.46 11.01
C GLY A 109 -6.49 0.67 9.88
N SER A 110 -5.79 0.46 8.77
CA SER A 110 -6.27 -0.29 7.61
C SER A 110 -6.53 -1.76 7.96
N HIS A 111 -7.59 -2.35 7.42
CA HIS A 111 -7.90 -3.77 7.61
C HIS A 111 -6.74 -4.64 7.12
N GLU A 112 -6.41 -5.69 7.88
CA GLU A 112 -5.28 -6.61 7.60
C GLU A 112 -3.95 -5.92 7.29
N GLY A 113 -3.73 -4.69 7.78
CA GLY A 113 -2.49 -3.97 7.49
C GLY A 113 -2.31 -3.58 6.03
N VAL A 114 -3.35 -3.56 5.19
CA VAL A 114 -3.22 -3.21 3.77
C VAL A 114 -2.61 -1.82 3.59
N GLU A 115 -1.50 -1.74 2.88
CA GLU A 115 -0.86 -0.47 2.49
C GLU A 115 -1.01 -0.18 1.00
N SER A 116 -0.94 -1.22 0.15
CA SER A 116 -1.14 -1.10 -1.29
C SER A 116 -1.96 -2.25 -1.88
N LEU A 117 -2.62 -1.95 -3.00
CA LEU A 117 -3.44 -2.87 -3.77
C LEU A 117 -3.10 -2.82 -5.26
N THR A 118 -3.35 -3.92 -5.94
CA THR A 118 -3.26 -4.01 -7.39
C THR A 118 -4.62 -4.35 -8.01
N SER A 119 -4.78 -4.04 -9.30
CA SER A 119 -5.85 -4.62 -10.11
C SER A 119 -5.68 -6.15 -10.22
N PRO A 120 -6.72 -6.90 -10.64
CA PRO A 120 -6.63 -8.35 -10.75
C PRO A 120 -5.55 -8.82 -11.74
N ASP A 121 -5.27 -8.01 -12.77
CA ASP A 121 -4.21 -8.24 -13.75
C ASP A 121 -2.85 -7.62 -13.36
N GLY A 122 -2.76 -7.01 -12.18
CA GLY A 122 -1.54 -6.40 -11.65
C GLY A 122 -1.15 -5.05 -12.28
N ARG A 123 -1.77 -4.60 -13.37
CA ARG A 123 -1.30 -3.44 -14.15
C ARG A 123 -1.51 -2.10 -13.46
N ILE A 124 -2.52 -2.00 -12.61
CA ILE A 124 -2.80 -0.81 -11.80
C ILE A 124 -2.27 -1.07 -10.39
N LEU A 125 -1.43 -0.17 -9.88
CA LEU A 125 -0.94 -0.18 -8.49
C LEU A 125 -1.41 1.09 -7.78
N GLY A 126 -2.07 0.92 -6.63
CA GLY A 126 -2.44 2.00 -5.73
C GLY A 126 -1.82 1.78 -4.35
N ARG A 127 -1.20 2.82 -3.78
CA ARG A 127 -0.48 2.73 -2.51
C ARG A 127 -0.54 4.02 -1.69
N MET A 128 -0.25 3.92 -0.40
CA MET A 128 -0.22 5.05 0.54
C MET A 128 1.20 5.55 0.82
N GLY A 129 2.20 4.68 0.70
CA GLY A 129 3.62 4.95 0.85
C GLY A 129 4.16 5.75 -0.32
N HIS A 130 4.97 6.75 0.01
CA HIS A 130 5.47 7.75 -0.92
C HIS A 130 6.97 7.56 -1.20
N GLU A 131 7.37 6.49 -1.88
CA GLU A 131 8.79 6.28 -2.18
C GLU A 131 9.39 7.39 -3.06
N GLU A 132 8.56 8.10 -3.83
CA GLU A 132 8.96 9.24 -4.65
C GLU A 132 9.45 10.41 -3.81
N ARG A 133 9.08 10.47 -2.52
CA ARG A 133 9.56 11.47 -1.57
C ARG A 133 10.90 11.12 -0.95
N ILE A 134 11.44 9.92 -1.19
CA ILE A 134 12.75 9.53 -0.69
C ILE A 134 13.81 10.13 -1.62
N THR A 135 14.53 11.14 -1.18
CA THR A 135 15.65 11.78 -1.90
C THR A 135 16.96 11.64 -1.11
N ALA A 136 18.08 12.03 -1.73
CA ALA A 136 19.34 12.18 -1.00
C ALA A 136 19.14 13.16 0.17
N GLY A 137 19.56 12.77 1.37
CA GLY A 137 19.35 13.57 2.59
C GLY A 137 17.99 13.39 3.28
N THR A 138 17.12 12.49 2.80
CA THR A 138 15.89 12.16 3.53
C THR A 138 16.23 11.42 4.83
N ALA A 139 15.65 11.89 5.94
CA ALA A 139 15.73 11.25 7.26
C ALA A 139 17.16 11.01 7.81
N LEU A 140 18.11 11.90 7.52
CA LEU A 140 19.52 11.79 7.96
C LEU A 140 19.70 11.55 9.47
N ASN A 141 18.78 12.04 10.29
CA ASN A 141 18.84 11.93 11.75
C ASN A 141 18.06 10.71 12.30
N PHE A 142 17.60 9.81 11.44
CA PHE A 142 16.85 8.62 11.84
C PHE A 142 17.61 7.34 11.48
N ASN A 143 17.67 6.39 12.42
CA ASN A 143 18.17 5.04 12.13
C ASN A 143 17.07 4.20 11.47
N LEU A 144 16.96 4.33 10.14
CA LEU A 144 16.01 3.58 9.31
C LEU A 144 16.77 2.73 8.29
N PRO A 145 17.30 1.56 8.67
CA PRO A 145 18.09 0.72 7.77
C PRO A 145 17.27 0.23 6.56
N GLU A 146 15.94 0.14 6.69
CA GLU A 146 15.08 -0.25 5.57
C GLU A 146 14.65 0.93 4.68
N LEU A 147 15.11 2.16 4.94
CA LEU A 147 14.80 3.32 4.12
C LEU A 147 15.60 3.28 2.82
N ARG A 148 14.93 2.84 1.76
CA ARG A 148 15.46 2.87 0.40
C ARG A 148 14.30 2.84 -0.60
N ARG A 149 14.56 3.32 -1.82
CA ARG A 149 13.59 3.22 -2.92
C ARG A 149 13.42 1.75 -3.33
N GLN A 150 12.19 1.41 -3.70
CA GLN A 150 11.81 0.11 -4.25
C GLN A 150 11.99 0.10 -5.77
N GLY A 151 12.02 1.28 -6.39
CA GLY A 151 12.28 1.42 -7.81
C GLY A 151 11.05 1.09 -8.67
N ILE A 152 9.83 1.35 -8.16
CA ILE A 152 8.59 1.01 -8.87
C ILE A 152 8.47 1.74 -10.21
N ALA A 153 8.96 2.98 -10.29
CA ALA A 153 8.91 3.74 -11.53
C ALA A 153 9.79 3.11 -12.62
N ARG A 154 10.99 2.65 -12.24
CA ARG A 154 11.89 1.92 -13.16
C ARG A 154 11.27 0.59 -13.58
N ALA A 155 10.68 -0.15 -12.63
CA ALA A 155 9.98 -1.41 -12.90
C ALA A 155 8.84 -1.22 -13.91
N GLY A 156 8.03 -0.17 -13.73
CA GLY A 156 6.94 0.18 -14.65
C GLY A 156 7.42 0.55 -16.04
N ILE A 157 8.56 1.25 -16.18
CA ILE A 157 9.17 1.55 -17.49
C ILE A 157 9.64 0.26 -18.16
N SER A 158 10.38 -0.59 -17.43
CA SER A 158 10.93 -1.85 -17.95
C SER A 158 9.87 -2.84 -18.41
N TYR A 159 8.62 -2.72 -17.97
CA TYR A 159 7.52 -3.56 -18.44
C TYR A 159 7.14 -3.32 -19.91
N PHE A 160 7.43 -2.14 -20.45
CA PHE A 160 7.11 -1.77 -21.84
C PHE A 160 8.29 -1.87 -22.80
N LEU A 161 9.48 -2.20 -22.28
CA LEU A 161 10.72 -2.36 -23.06
C LEU A 161 10.94 -3.84 -23.37
#